data_AF-A0AB37H588-F1
#
_entry.id   AF-A0AB37H588-F1
#
_cell.length_a   1.000
_cell.length_b   1.000
_cell.length_c   1.000
_cell.angle_alpha   90.00
_cell.angle_beta   90.00
_cell.angle_gamma   90.00
#
_symmetry.space_group_name_H-M   'P 1'
#
loop_
_entity.id
_entity.type
_entity.pdbx_description
1 polymer ?
#
loop_
_entity_poly.entity_id
_entity_poly.type
_entity_poly.pdbx_seq_one_letter_code
_entity_poly.pdbx_strand_id
1 'polypeptide(L)'
;MFKQIFDKTNGTPKLIQSILDEETGAERFVYDEDRYTEEMPSSELYEPISYKDGKWQGISYNEWEYNRSVEESGEEKTPYIPNTSEKMLAQAQMQVTKTANQLMKSQKEQAALAIELVKKEQRLKQNEIIQAQTMKELTAKEKRLKDMELQQAKTMLEITKLKGSN
;
A
#
# COMPACT_ATOMS: atom_id res chain seq x y z
N MET A 1 -14.21 -65.41 1.14
CA MET A 1 -13.97 -64.91 2.51
C MET A 1 -14.22 -63.40 2.64
N PHE A 2 -14.28 -62.86 3.86
CA PHE A 2 -14.34 -61.40 4.12
C PHE A 2 -13.04 -60.92 4.77
N LYS A 3 -12.65 -59.68 4.47
CA LYS A 3 -11.49 -59.00 5.06
C LYS A 3 -11.86 -57.56 5.43
N GLN A 4 -11.28 -57.05 6.51
CA GLN A 4 -11.47 -55.67 6.96
C GLN A 4 -10.32 -54.80 6.47
N ILE A 5 -10.66 -53.62 5.94
CA ILE A 5 -9.74 -52.56 5.52
C ILE A 5 -10.16 -51.24 6.17
N PHE A 6 -9.26 -50.27 6.24
CA PHE A 6 -9.46 -48.98 6.89
C PHE A 6 -9.26 -47.85 5.90
N ASP A 7 -10.15 -46.85 5.92
CA ASP A 7 -10.01 -45.65 5.10
C ASP A 7 -8.85 -44.78 5.61
N LYS A 8 -7.86 -44.51 4.75
CA LYS A 8 -6.65 -43.74 5.12
C LYS A 8 -6.97 -42.31 5.58
N THR A 9 -8.14 -41.77 5.27
CA THR A 9 -8.51 -40.40 5.65
C THR A 9 -8.99 -40.25 7.08
N ASN A 10 -9.57 -41.29 7.67
CA ASN A 10 -10.24 -41.20 8.98
C ASN A 10 -10.23 -42.51 9.80
N GLY A 11 -9.61 -43.57 9.30
CA GLY A 11 -9.54 -44.87 9.99
C GLY A 11 -10.84 -45.65 10.01
N THR A 12 -11.87 -45.27 9.24
CA THR A 12 -13.16 -45.97 9.25
C THR A 12 -13.01 -47.39 8.71
N PRO A 13 -13.47 -48.42 9.45
CA PRO A 13 -13.39 -49.79 9.00
C PRO A 13 -14.43 -50.10 7.92
N LYS A 14 -14.02 -50.86 6.91
CA LYS A 14 -14.87 -51.36 5.82
C LYS A 14 -14.59 -52.83 5.59
N LEU A 15 -15.65 -53.61 5.39
CA LEU A 15 -15.57 -55.03 5.03
C LEU A 15 -15.59 -55.18 3.51
N ILE A 16 -14.65 -55.96 2.98
CA ILE A 16 -14.59 -56.35 1.57
C ILE A 16 -14.72 -57.87 1.43
N GLN A 17 -15.33 -58.30 0.34
CA GLN A 17 -15.50 -59.71 0.00
C GLN A 17 -14.45 -60.13 -1.02
N SER A 18 -13.95 -61.36 -0.92
CA SER A 18 -13.07 -61.94 -1.92
C SER A 18 -13.81 -62.14 -3.24
N ILE A 19 -13.12 -61.89 -4.35
CA ILE A 19 -13.59 -62.17 -5.71
C ILE A 19 -12.84 -63.41 -6.21
N LEU A 20 -13.55 -64.32 -6.86
CA LEU A 20 -12.95 -65.48 -7.50
C LEU A 20 -12.31 -65.03 -8.82
N ASP A 21 -11.02 -65.31 -8.99
CA ASP A 21 -10.32 -65.04 -10.24
C ASP A 21 -10.58 -66.20 -11.22
N GLU A 22 -11.35 -65.94 -12.29
CA GLU A 22 -11.81 -66.97 -13.25
C GLU A 22 -10.65 -67.66 -13.98
N GLU A 23 -9.46 -67.05 -14.03
CA GLU A 23 -8.30 -67.55 -14.75
C GLU A 23 -7.40 -68.48 -13.91
N THR A 24 -7.40 -68.31 -12.58
CA THR A 24 -6.52 -69.06 -11.65
C THR A 24 -7.26 -69.85 -10.58
N GLY A 25 -8.58 -69.64 -10.43
CA GLY A 25 -9.40 -70.28 -9.41
C GLY A 25 -9.11 -69.84 -7.97
N ALA A 26 -8.29 -68.80 -7.79
CA ALA A 26 -7.90 -68.29 -6.48
C ALA A 26 -8.82 -67.15 -6.01
N GLU A 27 -9.14 -67.11 -4.73
CA GLU A 27 -9.85 -66.00 -4.09
C GLU A 27 -8.87 -64.83 -3.83
N ARG A 28 -9.14 -63.64 -4.38
CA ARG A 28 -8.36 -62.43 -4.12
C ARG A 28 -9.21 -61.29 -3.59
N PHE A 29 -8.62 -60.44 -2.76
CA PHE A 29 -9.23 -59.21 -2.27
C PHE A 29 -8.76 -58.06 -3.15
N VAL A 30 -9.69 -57.31 -3.73
CA VAL A 30 -9.39 -56.16 -4.58
C VAL A 30 -9.94 -54.91 -3.90
N TYR A 31 -9.05 -53.96 -3.60
CA TYR A 31 -9.41 -52.65 -3.06
C TYR A 31 -8.43 -51.59 -3.56
N ASP A 32 -8.83 -50.32 -3.47
CA ASP A 32 -8.00 -49.17 -3.82
C ASP A 32 -6.95 -48.96 -2.72
N GLU A 33 -5.71 -49.39 -2.98
CA GLU A 33 -4.58 -49.25 -2.06
C GLU A 33 -4.20 -47.79 -1.79
N ASP A 34 -4.56 -46.83 -2.65
CA ASP A 34 -4.28 -45.42 -2.41
C ASP A 34 -5.24 -44.82 -1.37
N ARG A 35 -6.46 -45.36 -1.28
CA ARG A 35 -7.51 -44.88 -0.36
C ARG A 35 -7.64 -45.70 0.90
N TYR A 36 -7.33 -46.99 0.83
CA TYR A 36 -7.52 -47.92 1.94
C TYR A 36 -6.21 -48.59 2.34
N THR A 37 -6.11 -48.91 3.62
CA THR A 37 -5.00 -49.68 4.19
C THR A 37 -5.54 -50.85 4.98
N GLU A 38 -4.76 -51.92 5.11
CA GLU A 38 -5.09 -53.04 5.98
C GLU A 38 -4.64 -52.79 7.43
N GLU A 39 -3.77 -51.80 7.64
CA GLU A 39 -3.23 -51.46 8.95
C GLU A 39 -4.28 -50.73 9.79
N MET A 40 -4.61 -51.30 10.95
CA MET A 40 -5.53 -50.64 11.89
C MET A 40 -4.88 -49.40 12.51
N PRO A 41 -5.62 -48.30 12.70
CA PRO A 41 -5.14 -47.16 13.48
C PRO A 41 -4.81 -47.57 14.91
N SER A 42 -3.73 -47.00 15.46
CA SER A 42 -3.36 -47.24 16.86
C SER A 42 -4.44 -46.71 17.81
N SER A 43 -4.73 -47.46 18.87
CA SER A 43 -5.70 -47.06 19.90
C SER A 43 -5.27 -45.83 20.72
N GLU A 44 -4.00 -45.45 20.64
CA GLU A 44 -3.46 -44.27 21.32
C GLU A 44 -3.69 -42.97 20.53
N LEU A 45 -4.14 -43.07 19.27
CA LEU A 45 -4.41 -41.94 18.40
C LEU A 45 -5.89 -41.58 18.46
N TYR A 46 -6.15 -40.30 18.69
CA TYR A 46 -7.48 -39.73 18.70
C TYR A 46 -7.72 -38.87 17.46
N GLU A 47 -8.99 -38.71 17.10
CA GLU A 47 -9.40 -37.92 15.93
C GLU A 47 -8.94 -36.45 16.04
N PRO A 48 -8.59 -35.79 14.92
CA PRO A 48 -8.57 -36.31 13.56
C PRO A 48 -7.35 -37.21 13.29
N ILE A 49 -7.60 -38.41 12.76
CA ILE A 49 -6.56 -39.39 12.40
C ILE A 49 -6.40 -39.49 10.88
N SER A 50 -5.17 -39.71 10.40
CA SER A 50 -4.87 -39.89 8.97
C SER A 50 -3.67 -40.81 8.75
N TYR A 51 -3.64 -41.53 7.64
CA TYR A 51 -2.54 -42.43 7.27
C TYR A 51 -1.58 -41.74 6.30
N LYS A 52 -0.37 -41.43 6.76
CA LYS A 52 0.66 -40.73 5.98
C LYS A 52 2.01 -41.42 6.16
N ASP A 53 2.80 -41.51 5.08
CA ASP A 53 4.13 -42.12 5.08
C ASP A 53 4.18 -43.54 5.67
N GLY A 54 3.11 -44.32 5.44
CA GLY A 54 2.99 -45.69 5.95
C GLY A 54 2.72 -45.80 7.45
N LYS A 55 2.26 -44.72 8.10
CA LYS A 55 1.91 -44.72 9.52
C LYS A 55 0.65 -43.90 9.79
N TRP A 56 -0.10 -44.31 10.80
CA TRP A 56 -1.19 -43.51 11.34
C TRP A 56 -0.64 -42.31 12.12
N GLN A 57 -1.17 -41.13 11.81
CA GLN A 57 -0.92 -39.87 12.50
C GLN A 57 -2.23 -39.39 13.10
N GLY A 58 -2.19 -38.91 14.33
CA GLY A 58 -3.33 -38.38 15.06
C GLY A 58 -2.85 -37.56 16.25
N ILE A 59 -3.79 -37.17 17.11
CA ILE A 59 -3.46 -36.42 18.33
C ILE A 59 -3.53 -37.35 19.55
N SER A 60 -2.85 -36.94 20.63
CA SER A 60 -2.89 -37.67 21.89
C SER A 60 -4.23 -37.48 22.61
N TYR A 61 -4.56 -38.37 23.56
CA TYR A 61 -5.76 -38.23 24.40
C TYR A 61 -5.85 -36.86 25.08
N ASN A 62 -4.75 -36.37 25.64
CA ASN A 62 -4.70 -35.10 26.36
C ASN A 62 -4.99 -33.91 25.42
N GLU A 63 -4.48 -33.93 24.19
CA GLU A 63 -4.74 -32.89 23.20
C GLU A 63 -6.17 -32.95 22.68
N TRP A 64 -6.71 -34.15 22.49
CA TRP A 64 -8.10 -34.36 22.11
C TRP A 64 -9.07 -33.87 23.18
N GLU A 65 -8.80 -34.19 24.45
CA GLU A 65 -9.59 -33.75 25.60
C GLU A 65 -9.52 -32.23 25.78
N TYR A 66 -8.34 -31.62 25.60
CA TYR A 66 -8.19 -30.16 25.62
C TYR A 66 -9.02 -29.49 24.53
N ASN A 67 -8.90 -29.96 23.28
CA ASN A 67 -9.66 -29.39 22.15
C ASN A 67 -11.17 -29.52 22.37
N ARG A 68 -11.63 -30.67 22.85
CA ARG A 68 -13.05 -30.85 23.22
C ARG A 68 -13.47 -29.99 24.40
N SER A 69 -12.64 -29.78 25.41
CA SER A 69 -12.97 -28.89 26.53
C SER A 69 -13.11 -27.44 26.08
N VAL A 70 -12.32 -27.00 25.09
CA VAL A 70 -12.43 -25.67 24.48
C VAL A 70 -13.73 -25.55 23.67
N GLU A 71 -14.16 -26.62 23.00
CA GLU A 71 -15.42 -26.64 22.24
C GLU A 71 -16.68 -26.80 23.13
N GLU A 72 -16.66 -27.70 24.11
CA GLU A 72 -17.78 -27.97 25.04
C GLU A 72 -17.98 -26.87 26.08
N SER A 73 -16.93 -26.13 26.47
CA SER A 73 -17.06 -24.98 27.38
C SER A 73 -17.86 -23.84 26.77
N GLY A 74 -18.15 -23.87 25.46
CA GLY A 74 -18.93 -22.81 24.81
C GLY A 74 -18.26 -21.44 24.96
N GLU A 75 -16.95 -21.40 25.16
CA GLU A 75 -16.17 -20.17 25.05
C GLU A 75 -16.05 -19.79 23.57
N GLU A 76 -17.21 -19.51 22.93
CA GLU A 76 -17.24 -18.44 21.94
C GLU A 76 -16.51 -17.28 22.62
N LYS A 77 -15.31 -16.95 22.13
CA LYS A 77 -14.58 -15.77 22.60
C LYS A 77 -15.55 -14.61 22.53
N THR A 78 -16.14 -14.26 23.67
CA THR A 78 -17.17 -13.22 23.73
C THR A 78 -16.57 -11.99 23.07
N PRO A 79 -17.25 -11.34 22.10
CA PRO A 79 -16.69 -10.19 21.42
C PRO A 79 -16.11 -9.23 22.45
N TYR A 80 -14.84 -8.88 22.30
CA TYR A 80 -14.18 -8.00 23.26
C TYR A 80 -14.94 -6.67 23.31
N ILE A 81 -15.52 -6.35 24.47
CA ILE A 81 -16.20 -5.08 24.71
C ILE A 81 -15.20 -4.18 25.42
N PRO A 82 -14.66 -3.13 24.76
CA PRO A 82 -13.70 -2.25 25.41
C PRO A 82 -14.34 -1.54 26.60
N ASN A 83 -13.59 -1.44 27.68
CA ASN A 83 -14.02 -0.70 28.86
C ASN A 83 -14.02 0.81 28.58
N THR A 84 -14.61 1.59 29.50
CA THR A 84 -14.72 3.04 29.35
C THR A 84 -13.38 3.72 29.16
N SER A 85 -12.34 3.30 29.89
CA SER A 85 -10.99 3.87 29.79
C SER A 85 -10.36 3.62 28.43
N GLU A 86 -10.55 2.44 27.85
CA GLU A 86 -10.06 2.11 26.51
C GLU A 86 -10.77 2.92 25.43
N LYS A 87 -12.09 3.11 25.55
CA LYS A 87 -12.85 3.99 24.65
C LYS A 87 -12.36 5.42 24.74
N MET A 88 -12.12 5.93 25.95
CA MET A 88 -11.57 7.28 26.15
C MET A 88 -10.15 7.41 25.58
N LEU A 89 -9.29 6.43 25.79
CA LEU A 89 -7.94 6.40 25.24
C LEU A 89 -7.97 6.42 23.70
N ALA A 90 -8.83 5.60 23.09
CA ALA A 90 -9.00 5.56 21.65
C ALA A 90 -9.51 6.91 21.10
N GLN A 91 -10.47 7.54 21.79
CA GLN A 91 -10.95 8.88 21.43
C GLN A 91 -9.84 9.93 21.53
N ALA A 92 -9.06 9.92 22.61
CA ALA A 92 -7.92 10.82 22.79
C ALA A 92 -6.89 10.64 21.68
N GLN A 93 -6.53 9.38 21.37
CA GLN A 93 -5.59 9.06 20.29
C GLN A 93 -6.11 9.52 18.92
N MET A 94 -7.40 9.36 18.64
CA MET A 94 -8.03 9.89 17.44
C MET A 94 -7.92 11.42 17.38
N GLN A 95 -8.18 12.13 18.48
CA GLN A 95 -8.08 13.59 18.50
C GLN A 95 -6.65 14.05 18.28
N VAL A 96 -5.67 13.45 18.94
CA VAL A 96 -4.24 13.73 18.73
C VAL A 96 -3.84 13.48 17.28
N THR A 97 -4.32 12.39 16.69
CA THR A 97 -4.01 12.06 15.30
C THR A 97 -4.64 13.06 14.32
N LYS A 98 -5.89 13.47 14.57
CA LYS A 98 -6.57 14.50 13.77
C LYS A 98 -5.84 15.84 13.84
N THR A 99 -5.45 16.28 15.03
CA THR A 99 -4.72 17.55 15.20
C THR A 99 -3.33 17.50 14.57
N ALA A 100 -2.59 16.38 14.71
CA ALA A 100 -1.31 16.18 14.04
C ALA A 100 -1.44 16.27 12.51
N ASN A 101 -2.47 15.64 11.93
CA ASN A 101 -2.73 15.72 10.50
C ASN A 101 -3.08 17.13 10.03
N GLN A 102 -3.90 17.86 10.79
CA GLN A 102 -4.22 19.27 10.50
C GLN A 102 -2.97 20.16 10.58
N LEU A 103 -2.13 19.95 11.59
CA LEU A 103 -0.87 20.68 11.74
C LEU A 103 0.06 20.43 10.55
N MET A 104 0.23 19.17 10.13
CA MET A 104 1.06 18.83 8.98
C MET A 104 0.53 19.47 7.69
N LYS A 105 -0.80 19.51 7.50
CA LYS A 105 -1.41 20.19 6.37
C LYS A 105 -1.11 21.70 6.40
N SER A 106 -1.28 22.34 7.56
CA SER A 106 -0.98 23.77 7.73
C SER A 106 0.50 24.07 7.46
N GLN A 107 1.43 23.23 7.94
CA GLN A 107 2.86 23.37 7.66
C GLN A 107 3.18 23.27 6.17
N LYS A 108 2.52 22.35 5.44
CA LYS A 108 2.68 22.24 3.98
C LYS A 108 2.17 23.49 3.26
N GLU A 109 1.03 24.02 3.66
CA GLU A 109 0.47 25.25 3.09
C GLU A 109 1.39 26.46 3.37
N GLN A 110 1.92 26.59 4.59
CA GLN A 110 2.90 27.62 4.94
C GLN A 110 4.18 27.51 4.11
N ALA A 111 4.71 26.30 3.92
CA ALA A 111 5.89 26.09 3.08
C ALA A 111 5.62 26.46 1.61
N ALA A 112 4.45 26.10 1.07
CA ALA A 112 4.05 26.46 -0.28
C ALA A 112 3.95 27.99 -0.46
N LEU A 113 3.35 28.68 0.50
CA LEU A 113 3.27 30.14 0.51
C LEU A 113 4.66 30.80 0.59
N ALA A 114 5.56 30.27 1.43
CA ALA A 114 6.94 30.76 1.52
C ALA A 114 7.68 30.63 0.18
N ILE A 115 7.52 29.49 -0.50
CA ILE A 115 8.10 29.29 -1.84
C ILE A 115 7.51 30.30 -2.85
N GLU A 116 6.19 30.54 -2.80
CA GLU A 116 5.54 31.50 -3.69
C GLU A 116 6.01 32.94 -3.43
N LEU A 117 6.20 33.32 -2.17
CA LEU A 117 6.74 34.62 -1.79
C LEU A 117 8.15 34.81 -2.34
N VAL A 118 9.04 33.84 -2.18
CA VAL A 118 10.40 33.90 -2.74
C VAL A 118 10.37 34.06 -4.27
N LYS A 119 9.49 33.34 -4.96
CA LYS A 119 9.31 33.49 -6.41
C LYS A 119 8.81 34.89 -6.78
N LYS A 120 7.87 35.44 -6.02
CA LYS A 120 7.36 36.81 -6.23
C LYS A 120 8.45 37.85 -6.00
N GLU A 121 9.26 37.71 -4.96
CA GLU A 121 10.41 38.58 -4.71
C GLU A 121 11.43 38.54 -5.84
N GLN A 122 11.75 37.36 -6.38
CA GLN A 122 12.64 37.23 -7.53
C GLN A 122 12.09 37.95 -8.77
N ARG A 123 10.78 37.79 -9.04
CA ARG A 123 10.12 38.49 -10.15
C ARG A 123 10.11 40.01 -9.95
N LEU A 124 9.93 40.49 -8.72
CA LEU A 124 10.01 41.92 -8.41
C LEU A 124 11.41 42.47 -8.69
N LYS A 125 12.47 41.78 -8.22
CA LYS A 125 13.85 42.17 -8.52
C LYS A 125 14.14 42.23 -10.02
N GLN A 126 13.65 41.25 -10.78
CA GLN A 126 13.78 41.26 -12.24
C GLN A 126 13.05 42.46 -12.87
N ASN A 127 11.83 42.76 -12.41
CA ASN A 127 11.08 43.92 -12.89
C ASN A 127 11.80 45.24 -12.57
N GLU A 128 12.38 45.38 -11.37
CA GLU A 128 13.17 46.55 -10.99
C GLU A 128 14.38 46.75 -11.92
N ILE A 129 15.09 45.66 -12.24
CA ILE A 129 16.22 45.70 -13.19
C ILE A 129 15.75 46.15 -14.58
N ILE A 130 14.64 45.59 -15.06
CA ILE A 130 14.07 45.95 -16.37
C ILE A 130 13.66 47.43 -16.39
N GLN A 131 13.03 47.92 -15.32
CA GLN A 131 12.66 49.33 -15.20
C GLN A 131 13.90 50.24 -15.22
N ALA A 132 14.95 49.89 -14.48
CA ALA A 132 16.20 50.65 -14.47
C ALA A 132 16.87 50.68 -15.87
N GLN A 133 16.87 49.55 -16.59
CA GLN A 133 17.38 49.48 -17.96
C GLN A 133 16.56 50.34 -18.92
N THR A 134 15.23 50.29 -18.81
CA THR A 134 14.31 51.09 -19.63
C THR A 134 14.53 52.58 -19.41
N MET A 135 14.67 53.00 -18.15
CA MET A 135 14.97 54.39 -17.80
C MET A 135 16.31 54.84 -18.39
N LYS A 136 17.36 54.01 -18.30
CA LYS A 136 18.66 54.29 -18.89
C LYS A 136 18.57 54.46 -20.41
N GLU A 137 17.81 53.60 -21.09
CA GLU A 137 17.61 53.69 -22.54
C GLU A 137 16.83 54.96 -22.93
N LEU A 138 15.77 55.30 -22.19
CA LEU A 138 15.02 56.54 -22.40
C LEU A 138 15.91 57.78 -22.26
N THR A 139 16.72 57.87 -21.20
CA THR A 139 17.66 58.99 -21.03
C THR A 139 18.67 59.07 -22.18
N ALA A 140 19.17 57.92 -22.66
CA ALA A 140 20.07 57.90 -23.80
C ALA A 140 19.38 58.38 -25.10
N LYS A 141 18.12 58.00 -25.33
CA LYS A 141 17.31 58.47 -26.45
C LYS A 141 17.02 59.97 -26.36
N GLU A 142 16.66 60.48 -25.18
CA GLU A 142 16.45 61.91 -24.95
C GLU A 142 17.69 62.74 -25.25
N LYS A 143 18.88 62.26 -24.85
CA LYS A 143 20.13 62.95 -25.17
C LYS A 143 20.36 63.01 -26.69
N ARG A 144 20.19 61.90 -27.40
CA ARG A 144 20.30 61.85 -28.86
C ARG A 144 19.31 62.79 -29.55
N LEU A 145 18.09 62.89 -29.02
CA LEU A 145 17.07 63.78 -29.57
C LEU A 145 17.48 65.25 -29.44
N LYS A 146 17.98 65.67 -28.27
CA LYS A 146 18.54 67.02 -28.08
C LYS A 146 19.72 67.31 -29.01
N ASP A 147 20.62 66.35 -29.21
CA ASP A 147 21.76 66.51 -30.12
C ASP A 147 21.29 66.70 -31.58
N MET A 148 20.27 65.95 -32.01
CA MET A 148 19.67 66.12 -33.34
C MET A 148 18.97 67.48 -33.49
N GLU A 149 18.21 67.94 -32.49
CA GLU A 149 17.58 69.26 -32.50
C GLU A 149 18.62 70.39 -32.62
N LEU A 150 19.73 70.27 -31.89
CA LEU A 150 20.83 71.23 -31.97
C LEU A 150 21.48 71.23 -33.36
N GLN A 151 21.69 70.05 -33.96
CA GLN A 151 22.20 69.94 -35.32
C GLN A 151 21.24 70.58 -36.33
N GLN A 152 19.94 70.30 -36.24
CA GLN A 152 18.93 70.90 -37.12
C GLN A 152 18.93 72.44 -37.00
N ALA A 153 19.01 72.98 -35.78
CA ALA A 153 19.08 74.42 -35.55
C ALA A 153 20.33 75.06 -36.19
N LYS A 154 21.50 74.40 -36.08
CA LYS A 154 22.74 74.86 -36.73
C LYS A 154 22.61 74.88 -38.25
N THR A 155 22.10 73.80 -38.85
CA THR A 155 21.90 73.71 -40.31
C THR A 155 20.95 74.79 -40.81
N MET A 156 19.86 75.07 -40.09
CA MET A 156 18.94 76.16 -40.44
C MET A 156 19.64 77.53 -40.43
N LEU A 157 20.44 77.82 -39.40
CA LEU A 157 21.21 79.07 -39.35
C LEU A 157 22.20 79.20 -40.52
N GLU A 158 22.87 78.11 -40.90
CA GLU A 158 23.80 78.10 -42.02
C GLU A 158 23.08 78.34 -43.36
N ILE A 159 21.93 77.70 -43.59
CA ILE A 159 21.08 77.96 -44.76
C ILE A 159 20.64 79.43 -44.81
N THR A 160 20.24 80.02 -43.67
CA THR A 160 19.85 81.43 -43.60
C THR A 160 21.02 82.36 -43.94
N LYS A 161 22.23 82.07 -43.46
CA LYS A 161 23.43 82.85 -43.80
C LYS A 161 23.77 82.79 -45.29
N LEU A 162 23.65 81.61 -45.91
CA LEU A 162 23.88 81.43 -47.34
C LEU A 162 22.83 82.16 -48.19
N LYS A 163 21.56 82.16 -47.78
CA LYS A 163 20.49 82.91 -48.47
C LYS A 163 20.59 84.43 -48.32
N GLY A 164 21.18 84.92 -47.24
CA GLY A 164 21.38 86.36 -46.99
C GLY A 164 22.65 86.95 -47.61
N SER A 165 23.50 86.14 -48.24
CA SER A 165 24.76 86.58 -48.88
C SER A 165 24.69 86.61 -50.42
N ASN A 166 23.49 86.57 -51.01
CA ASN A 166 23.22 86.77 -52.44
C ASN A 166 22.47 88.07 -52.68
#